data_AF-A0A7K4C6U5-F1
#
_entry.id   AF-A0A7K4C6U5-F1
#
_cell.length_a   1.000
_cell.length_b   1.000
_cell.length_c   1.000
_cell.angle_alpha   90.00
_cell.angle_beta   90.00
_cell.angle_gamma   90.00
#
_symmetry.space_group_name_H-M   'P 1'
#
loop_
_entity.id
_entity.type
_entity.pdbx_description
1 polymer ?
#
loop_
_entity_poly.entity_id
_entity_poly.type
_entity_poly.pdbx_seq_one_letter_code
_entity_poly.pdbx_strand_id
1 'polypeptide(L)'
;MDNKRFFIYMILFSLLIFNLLFIKSLDTNTTDQKAIAWLKTQVSGKCNNLNSEEKIFSLLSIGECKSELKAESADKTCWPGSSCNVKTSAEAIIALKNSGESTIEAENWLLNQTIPFKALNWYLQVDTENKSKCSINYDGEKHQFSVSEEQLVSSGGLGSCFSVYDSYWLKISSSCLDKEFSISCDVPFSTSLLFKKVDSDYFFIPLNTHFAQSEGTTTEKVKSYCVAEQGTSSCNYESTLWTALALNFVGRNSSNDYLAYLISYSDQNQKYLPESILYILTGNYKDDLLNKQTGEGYWQVSNDKFYDTALALLPFQNDDSLSQKVKSKSWLDQVQQKDGSWRGDIKDTGFLIYSLWSRKIVPTTSTDCRNAGYYCLTNSESCSRAEGSVLSNYNCASGGVCCTKDIQKTCAEKSGIFCYQNQTCSGQSVSSSDSDITKVCCVGTCRNQTAYNEGNSGGETNGGTTERSQCEKDNGVCRTSCSSNEKQISSPCYDENDLCCIQKEKSSILLILIIGILILLVIFGFIFKDKLRIFLFPILSKIWKKKNKNQLINNNMGSSHLENKRIPLTNQNAPSSRVYPGAIQRRIIIPENKNFENQRIVNRKETNKNSQEVEDVLKKLKDISK
;
A
#
# COMPACT_ATOMS: atom_id res chain seq x y z
N MET A 1 -63.46 32.79 19.69
CA MET A 1 -62.83 31.48 19.95
C MET A 1 -62.28 31.52 21.36
N ASP A 2 -62.76 30.65 22.25
CA ASP A 2 -62.34 30.63 23.65
C ASP A 2 -60.82 30.45 23.78
N ASN A 3 -60.19 31.31 24.58
CA ASN A 3 -58.75 31.27 24.87
C ASN A 3 -58.28 29.88 25.36
N LYS A 4 -59.17 29.08 25.95
CA LYS A 4 -58.89 27.69 26.32
C LYS A 4 -58.61 26.77 25.13
N ARG A 5 -59.33 26.92 24.01
CA ARG A 5 -59.13 26.08 22.82
C ARG A 5 -57.82 26.42 22.12
N PHE A 6 -57.45 27.70 22.07
CA PHE A 6 -56.17 28.14 21.49
C PHE A 6 -54.96 27.59 22.27
N PHE A 7 -55.03 27.56 23.61
CA PHE A 7 -53.96 27.01 24.45
C PHE A 7 -53.76 25.51 24.25
N ILE A 8 -54.85 24.75 24.07
CA ILE A 8 -54.81 23.31 23.78
C ILE A 8 -54.16 23.05 22.41
N TYR A 9 -54.49 23.83 21.38
CA TYR A 9 -53.85 23.68 20.06
C TYR A 9 -52.36 24.03 20.07
N MET A 10 -51.94 25.03 20.85
CA MET A 10 -50.52 25.36 21.03
C MET A 10 -49.75 24.24 21.75
N ILE A 11 -50.33 23.61 22.77
CA ILE A 11 -49.71 22.47 23.45
C ILE A 11 -49.61 21.26 22.51
N LEU A 12 -50.68 20.95 21.75
CA LEU A 12 -50.67 19.86 20.78
C LEU A 12 -49.65 20.09 19.66
N PHE A 13 -49.55 21.33 19.15
CA PHE A 13 -48.58 21.68 18.12
C PHE A 13 -47.13 21.66 18.65
N SER A 14 -46.92 22.11 19.89
CA SER A 14 -45.62 22.01 20.57
C SER A 14 -45.22 20.55 20.80
N LEU A 15 -46.15 19.68 21.21
CA LEU A 15 -45.92 18.24 21.35
C LEU A 15 -45.62 17.58 19.99
N LEU A 16 -46.31 18.01 18.93
CA LEU A 16 -46.06 17.51 17.57
C LEU A 16 -44.65 17.91 17.07
N ILE A 17 -44.24 19.17 17.31
CA ILE A 17 -42.89 19.64 16.98
C ILE A 17 -41.83 18.94 17.83
N PHE A 18 -42.09 18.73 19.12
CA PHE A 18 -41.18 18.00 20.00
C PHE A 18 -40.98 16.58 19.49
N ASN A 19 -42.06 15.87 19.14
CA ASN A 19 -41.97 14.53 18.55
C ASN A 19 -41.20 14.50 17.21
N LEU A 20 -41.29 15.56 16.39
CA LEU A 20 -40.52 15.66 15.14
C LEU A 20 -39.01 15.92 15.37
N LEU A 21 -38.63 16.48 16.52
CA LEU A 21 -37.22 16.73 16.87
C LEU A 21 -36.50 15.51 17.45
N PHE A 22 -37.23 14.49 17.93
CA PHE A 22 -36.65 13.25 18.47
C PHE A 22 -36.55 12.09 17.46
N ILE A 23 -37.09 12.22 16.24
CA ILE A 23 -36.90 11.22 15.16
C ILE A 23 -35.69 11.60 14.29
N LYS A 24 -34.55 11.82 14.93
CA LYS A 24 -33.27 11.52 14.29
C LYS A 24 -32.73 10.29 15.00
N SER A 25 -33.15 9.10 14.54
CA SER A 25 -32.41 7.89 14.87
C SER A 25 -30.98 8.12 14.37
N LEU A 26 -30.03 8.28 15.30
CA LEU A 26 -28.63 8.11 14.98
C LEU A 26 -28.52 6.71 14.39
N ASP A 27 -28.32 6.62 13.08
CA ASP A 27 -27.95 5.38 12.42
C ASP A 27 -26.51 5.10 12.87
N THR A 28 -26.39 4.44 14.03
CA THR A 28 -25.12 4.16 14.71
C THR A 28 -24.27 3.12 13.97
N ASN A 29 -24.75 2.64 12.81
CA ASN A 29 -24.03 1.67 12.01
C ASN A 29 -22.79 2.32 11.39
N THR A 30 -21.64 1.69 11.60
CA THR A 30 -20.39 2.09 10.94
C THR A 30 -20.49 1.83 9.43
N THR A 31 -19.65 2.51 8.64
CA THR A 31 -19.60 2.38 7.17
C THR A 31 -19.53 0.91 6.73
N ASP A 32 -18.69 0.10 7.37
CA ASP A 32 -18.56 -1.32 7.07
C ASP A 32 -19.77 -2.16 7.48
N GLN A 33 -20.46 -1.82 8.58
CA GLN A 33 -21.68 -2.51 8.99
C GLN A 33 -22.82 -2.31 7.98
N LYS A 34 -22.96 -1.09 7.43
CA LYS A 34 -23.94 -0.81 6.37
C LYS A 34 -23.62 -1.60 5.10
N ALA A 35 -22.35 -1.62 4.69
CA ALA A 35 -21.92 -2.36 3.51
C ALA A 35 -22.13 -3.88 3.65
N ILE A 36 -21.80 -4.45 4.82
CA ILE A 36 -22.02 -5.88 5.09
C ILE A 36 -23.52 -6.21 5.10
N ALA A 37 -24.35 -5.38 5.73
CA ALA A 37 -25.80 -5.59 5.76
C ALA A 37 -26.42 -5.54 4.36
N TRP A 38 -25.98 -4.57 3.54
CA TRP A 38 -26.37 -4.48 2.14
C TRP A 38 -25.96 -5.73 1.37
N LEU A 39 -24.70 -6.15 1.48
CA LEU A 39 -24.15 -7.29 0.74
C LEU A 39 -24.90 -8.58 1.08
N LYS A 40 -25.15 -8.84 2.37
CA LYS A 40 -25.99 -9.99 2.80
C LYS A 40 -27.38 -9.98 2.18
N THR A 41 -28.00 -8.81 2.05
CA THR A 41 -29.33 -8.68 1.44
C THR A 41 -29.30 -8.97 -0.08
N GLN A 42 -28.20 -8.64 -0.75
CA GLN A 42 -28.02 -8.92 -2.17
C GLN A 42 -27.64 -10.38 -2.45
N VAL A 43 -26.98 -11.05 -1.52
CA VAL A 43 -26.37 -12.37 -1.73
C VAL A 43 -27.22 -13.52 -1.18
N SER A 44 -27.85 -13.35 -0.02
CA SER A 44 -28.57 -14.42 0.68
C SER A 44 -29.68 -15.02 -0.19
N GLY A 45 -29.54 -16.31 -0.52
CA GLY A 45 -30.47 -17.06 -1.37
C GLY A 45 -30.40 -16.72 -2.87
N LYS A 46 -29.42 -15.91 -3.29
CA LYS A 46 -29.27 -15.41 -4.67
C LYS A 46 -27.95 -15.78 -5.32
N CYS A 47 -27.07 -16.52 -4.65
CA CYS A 47 -25.75 -16.90 -5.14
C CYS A 47 -25.73 -17.54 -6.54
N ASN A 48 -26.75 -18.31 -6.91
CA ASN A 48 -26.85 -18.92 -8.25
C ASN A 48 -27.01 -17.88 -9.38
N ASN A 49 -27.51 -16.68 -9.08
CA ASN A 49 -27.71 -15.61 -10.06
C ASN A 49 -26.50 -14.68 -10.17
N LEU A 50 -25.49 -14.86 -9.31
CA LEU A 50 -24.28 -14.05 -9.28
C LEU A 50 -23.27 -14.59 -10.29
N ASN A 51 -22.48 -13.68 -10.87
CA ASN A 51 -21.33 -14.05 -11.66
C ASN A 51 -20.19 -14.57 -10.75
N SER A 52 -19.13 -15.14 -11.35
CA SER A 52 -18.06 -15.78 -10.60
C SER A 52 -17.32 -14.82 -9.66
N GLU A 53 -16.98 -13.60 -10.12
CA GLU A 53 -16.29 -12.59 -9.28
C GLU A 53 -17.18 -12.14 -8.10
N GLU A 54 -18.48 -11.95 -8.33
CA GLU A 54 -19.44 -11.62 -7.26
C GLU A 54 -19.51 -12.73 -6.20
N LYS A 55 -19.54 -14.01 -6.60
CA LYS A 55 -19.48 -15.14 -5.66
C LYS A 55 -18.17 -15.16 -4.88
N ILE A 56 -17.04 -14.97 -5.57
CA ILE A 56 -15.70 -14.94 -4.99
C ILE A 56 -15.60 -13.87 -3.90
N PHE A 57 -15.96 -12.63 -4.21
CA PHE A 57 -15.83 -11.53 -3.25
C PHE A 57 -16.92 -11.55 -2.17
N SER A 58 -18.09 -12.15 -2.44
CA SER A 58 -19.07 -12.47 -1.40
C SER A 58 -18.52 -13.51 -0.42
N LEU A 59 -17.88 -14.57 -0.91
CA LEU A 59 -17.24 -15.59 -0.08
C LEU A 59 -16.10 -15.00 0.75
N LEU A 60 -15.23 -14.19 0.15
CA LEU A 60 -14.11 -13.55 0.84
C LEU A 60 -14.55 -12.58 1.95
N SER A 61 -15.64 -11.84 1.73
CA SER A 61 -16.08 -10.76 2.61
C SER A 61 -17.06 -11.19 3.71
N ILE A 62 -18.04 -12.04 3.39
CA ILE A 62 -19.15 -12.41 4.28
C ILE A 62 -19.34 -13.93 4.43
N GLY A 63 -18.55 -14.74 3.73
CA GLY A 63 -18.59 -16.21 3.85
C GLY A 63 -19.72 -16.90 3.09
N GLU A 64 -20.43 -16.18 2.22
CA GLU A 64 -21.56 -16.73 1.44
C GLU A 64 -21.13 -17.21 0.04
N CYS A 65 -22.00 -17.96 -0.64
CA CYS A 65 -21.78 -18.53 -2.00
C CYS A 65 -20.71 -19.60 -2.15
N LYS A 66 -20.22 -20.20 -1.04
CA LYS A 66 -19.22 -21.26 -1.09
C LYS A 66 -19.66 -22.46 -1.93
N SER A 67 -20.89 -22.94 -1.74
CA SER A 67 -21.44 -24.10 -2.47
C SER A 67 -21.56 -23.84 -3.96
N GLU A 68 -22.08 -22.67 -4.32
CA GLU A 68 -22.34 -22.24 -5.69
C GLU A 68 -21.04 -21.99 -6.44
N LEU A 69 -20.04 -21.37 -5.79
CA LEU A 69 -18.72 -21.21 -6.36
C LEU A 69 -18.07 -22.57 -6.63
N LYS A 70 -18.16 -23.54 -5.70
CA LYS A 70 -17.64 -24.91 -5.93
C LYS A 70 -18.35 -25.60 -7.10
N ALA A 71 -19.67 -25.47 -7.18
CA ALA A 71 -20.48 -26.09 -8.22
C ALA A 71 -20.23 -25.50 -9.63
N GLU A 72 -19.77 -24.25 -9.70
CA GLU A 72 -19.46 -23.57 -10.97
C GLU A 72 -18.12 -24.02 -11.60
N SER A 73 -17.28 -24.75 -10.87
CA SER A 73 -15.99 -25.22 -11.38
C SER A 73 -16.11 -26.28 -12.48
N ALA A 74 -15.17 -26.31 -13.43
CA ALA A 74 -14.99 -27.49 -14.28
C ALA A 74 -14.14 -28.52 -13.54
N ASP A 75 -14.75 -29.60 -13.09
CA ASP A 75 -14.08 -30.71 -12.41
C ASP A 75 -13.17 -30.24 -11.25
N LYS A 76 -13.55 -29.16 -10.55
CA LYS A 76 -12.77 -28.53 -9.45
C LYS A 76 -11.41 -27.98 -9.87
N THR A 77 -11.18 -27.74 -11.16
CA THR A 77 -9.89 -27.28 -11.69
C THR A 77 -9.86 -25.79 -12.05
N CYS A 78 -10.95 -25.25 -12.60
CA CYS A 78 -10.97 -23.88 -13.13
C CYS A 78 -12.35 -23.21 -12.95
N TRP A 79 -12.39 -21.88 -13.06
CA TRP A 79 -13.59 -21.03 -12.97
C TRP A 79 -13.65 -19.93 -14.04
N PRO A 80 -14.87 -19.54 -14.46
CA PRO A 80 -16.06 -20.41 -14.43
C PRO A 80 -15.78 -21.66 -15.28
N GLY A 81 -16.44 -22.78 -14.98
CA GLY A 81 -16.17 -24.05 -15.67
C GLY A 81 -16.41 -24.01 -17.19
N SER A 82 -17.17 -23.04 -17.68
CA SER A 82 -17.40 -22.83 -19.11
C SER A 82 -16.22 -22.19 -19.86
N SER A 83 -15.42 -21.36 -19.19
CA SER A 83 -14.35 -20.57 -19.86
C SER A 83 -12.97 -20.74 -19.24
N CYS A 84 -12.86 -21.36 -18.07
CA CYS A 84 -11.61 -21.53 -17.32
C CYS A 84 -10.72 -20.29 -17.33
N ASN A 85 -11.27 -19.12 -16.94
CA ASN A 85 -10.48 -17.90 -16.91
C ASN A 85 -9.41 -18.01 -15.81
N VAL A 86 -8.14 -17.74 -16.16
CA VAL A 86 -7.02 -17.94 -15.24
C VAL A 86 -7.11 -17.01 -14.02
N LYS A 87 -7.36 -15.72 -14.24
CA LYS A 87 -7.53 -14.74 -13.16
C LYS A 87 -8.65 -15.18 -12.21
N THR A 88 -9.85 -15.43 -12.72
CA THR A 88 -11.00 -15.83 -11.92
C THR A 88 -10.72 -17.13 -11.16
N SER A 89 -10.01 -18.08 -11.77
CA SER A 89 -9.62 -19.33 -11.12
C SER A 89 -8.64 -19.08 -9.96
N ALA A 90 -7.67 -18.19 -10.14
CA ALA A 90 -6.74 -17.81 -9.08
C ALA A 90 -7.45 -17.08 -7.91
N GLU A 91 -8.37 -16.17 -8.21
CA GLU A 91 -9.21 -15.51 -7.20
C GLU A 91 -10.13 -16.51 -6.47
N ALA A 92 -10.71 -17.49 -7.19
CA ALA A 92 -11.51 -18.56 -6.60
C ALA A 92 -10.70 -19.46 -5.66
N ILE A 93 -9.45 -19.79 -6.01
CA ILE A 93 -8.53 -20.52 -5.13
C ILE A 93 -8.33 -19.75 -3.82
N ILE A 94 -8.06 -18.44 -3.88
CA ILE A 94 -7.89 -17.61 -2.69
C ILE A 94 -9.16 -17.65 -1.82
N ALA A 95 -10.34 -17.48 -2.43
CA ALA A 95 -11.62 -17.49 -1.71
C ALA A 95 -11.93 -18.84 -1.05
N LEU A 96 -11.78 -19.94 -1.81
CA LEU A 96 -12.05 -21.29 -1.33
C LEU A 96 -11.06 -21.70 -0.24
N LYS A 97 -9.77 -21.44 -0.43
CA LYS A 97 -8.73 -21.70 0.57
C LYS A 97 -9.00 -20.92 1.85
N ASN A 98 -9.36 -19.64 1.74
CA ASN A 98 -9.69 -18.79 2.89
C ASN A 98 -10.93 -19.31 3.65
N SER A 99 -11.85 -20.00 2.97
CA SER A 99 -13.02 -20.64 3.58
C SER A 99 -12.78 -22.06 4.13
N GLY A 100 -11.52 -22.55 4.06
CA GLY A 100 -11.13 -23.88 4.56
C GLY A 100 -11.33 -25.03 3.57
N GLU A 101 -11.60 -24.74 2.29
CA GLU A 101 -11.74 -25.77 1.25
C GLU A 101 -10.38 -26.16 0.65
N SER A 102 -10.30 -27.39 0.14
CA SER A 102 -9.13 -27.85 -0.61
C SER A 102 -9.15 -27.30 -2.04
N THR A 103 -8.00 -26.82 -2.51
CA THR A 103 -7.80 -26.19 -3.82
C THR A 103 -6.74 -26.90 -4.67
N ILE A 104 -6.26 -28.07 -4.26
CA ILE A 104 -5.10 -28.75 -4.86
C ILE A 104 -5.27 -29.01 -6.36
N GLU A 105 -6.44 -29.46 -6.79
CA GLU A 105 -6.74 -29.75 -8.21
C GLU A 105 -6.66 -28.48 -9.06
N ALA A 106 -7.21 -27.38 -8.55
CA ALA A 106 -7.15 -26.08 -9.20
C ALA A 106 -5.75 -25.45 -9.19
N GLU A 107 -5.00 -25.60 -8.10
CA GLU A 107 -3.60 -25.18 -8.04
C GLU A 107 -2.76 -25.88 -9.11
N ASN A 108 -2.92 -27.19 -9.28
CA ASN A 108 -2.23 -27.96 -10.31
C ASN A 108 -2.66 -27.52 -11.72
N TRP A 109 -3.95 -27.22 -11.91
CA TRP A 109 -4.45 -26.68 -13.17
C TRP A 109 -3.82 -25.32 -13.52
N LEU A 110 -3.69 -24.40 -12.55
CA LEU A 110 -2.99 -23.13 -12.75
C LEU A 110 -1.53 -23.33 -13.12
N LEU A 111 -0.84 -24.25 -12.43
CA LEU A 111 0.55 -24.58 -12.75
C LEU A 111 0.69 -25.11 -14.19
N ASN A 112 -0.30 -25.83 -14.71
CA ASN A 112 -0.31 -26.29 -16.11
C ASN A 112 -0.53 -25.18 -17.14
N GLN A 113 -0.97 -23.98 -16.73
CA GLN A 113 -1.05 -22.81 -17.61
C GLN A 113 0.28 -22.05 -17.72
N THR A 114 1.30 -22.52 -16.99
CA THR A 114 2.62 -21.89 -16.92
C THR A 114 3.42 -22.18 -18.17
N ILE A 115 3.96 -21.12 -18.79
CA ILE A 115 4.87 -21.22 -19.93
C ILE A 115 6.20 -20.51 -19.62
N PRO A 116 7.34 -20.97 -20.19
CA PRO A 116 8.62 -20.31 -20.02
C PRO A 116 8.63 -18.92 -20.66
N PHE A 117 9.14 -17.93 -19.94
CA PHE A 117 9.32 -16.56 -20.41
C PHE A 117 10.79 -16.26 -20.72
N LYS A 118 11.13 -16.15 -22.02
CA LYS A 118 12.53 -16.07 -22.50
C LYS A 118 12.99 -14.68 -22.94
N ALA A 119 12.16 -13.64 -22.81
CA ALA A 119 12.49 -12.29 -23.29
C ALA A 119 13.32 -11.44 -22.31
N LEU A 120 14.06 -12.09 -21.40
CA LEU A 120 14.97 -11.45 -20.44
C LEU A 120 16.40 -11.92 -20.69
N ASN A 121 17.34 -11.01 -20.52
CA ASN A 121 18.75 -11.38 -20.40
C ASN A 121 19.03 -11.80 -18.97
N TRP A 122 19.64 -12.98 -18.80
CA TRP A 122 20.01 -13.54 -17.52
C TRP A 122 21.53 -13.56 -17.35
N TYR A 123 21.96 -13.38 -16.12
CA TYR A 123 23.35 -13.29 -15.71
C TYR A 123 23.55 -14.09 -14.44
N LEU A 124 24.70 -14.72 -14.31
CA LEU A 124 25.16 -15.34 -13.09
C LEU A 124 26.28 -14.48 -12.51
N GLN A 125 26.10 -14.07 -11.26
CA GLN A 125 27.12 -13.44 -10.43
C GLN A 125 27.69 -14.50 -9.49
N VAL A 126 29.02 -14.49 -9.37
CA VAL A 126 29.77 -15.35 -8.45
C VAL A 126 30.67 -14.41 -7.66
N ASP A 127 30.39 -14.27 -6.38
CA ASP A 127 31.14 -13.40 -5.48
C ASP A 127 32.04 -14.23 -4.58
N THR A 128 33.30 -13.82 -4.43
CA THR A 128 34.31 -14.48 -3.59
C THR A 128 35.05 -13.45 -2.75
N GLU A 129 35.43 -13.77 -1.51
CA GLU A 129 36.19 -12.83 -0.67
C GLU A 129 37.63 -12.60 -1.17
N ASN A 130 38.21 -13.63 -1.76
CA ASN A 130 39.57 -13.62 -2.30
C ASN A 130 39.55 -14.09 -3.75
N LYS A 131 40.65 -13.87 -4.48
CA LYS A 131 40.86 -14.46 -5.79
C LYS A 131 40.63 -15.97 -5.74
N SER A 132 39.86 -16.49 -6.69
CA SER A 132 39.43 -17.89 -6.68
C SER A 132 39.46 -18.52 -8.07
N LYS A 133 39.71 -19.83 -8.11
CA LYS A 133 39.41 -20.68 -9.25
C LYS A 133 38.05 -21.33 -9.03
N CYS A 134 37.15 -21.10 -9.97
CA CYS A 134 35.81 -21.63 -9.94
C CYS A 134 35.57 -22.56 -11.12
N SER A 135 34.51 -23.35 -11.00
CA SER A 135 34.00 -24.20 -12.05
C SER A 135 32.49 -24.15 -12.10
N ILE A 136 31.96 -24.23 -13.31
CA ILE A 136 30.54 -24.37 -13.58
C ILE A 136 30.32 -25.67 -14.35
N ASN A 137 29.36 -26.46 -13.89
CA ASN A 137 29.01 -27.75 -14.46
C ASN A 137 27.59 -27.68 -15.03
N TYR A 138 27.45 -28.09 -16.30
CA TYR A 138 26.18 -28.28 -16.98
C TYR A 138 26.35 -29.32 -18.09
N ASP A 139 25.28 -30.05 -18.42
CA ASP A 139 25.30 -31.16 -19.39
C ASP A 139 26.37 -32.24 -19.12
N GLY A 140 26.82 -32.37 -17.86
CA GLY A 140 27.88 -33.29 -17.48
C GLY A 140 29.30 -32.81 -17.82
N GLU A 141 29.46 -31.61 -18.38
CA GLU A 141 30.75 -31.00 -18.68
C GLU A 141 31.15 -29.97 -17.61
N LYS A 142 32.41 -30.05 -17.17
CA LYS A 142 33.00 -29.13 -16.19
C LYS A 142 33.79 -28.03 -16.90
N HIS A 143 33.37 -26.80 -16.72
CA HIS A 143 33.96 -25.59 -17.29
C HIS A 143 34.66 -24.78 -16.21
N GLN A 144 35.92 -24.38 -16.41
CA GLN A 144 36.69 -23.64 -15.41
C GLN A 144 36.76 -22.15 -15.75
N PHE A 145 36.73 -21.31 -14.71
CA PHE A 145 36.96 -19.86 -14.81
C PHE A 145 37.61 -19.35 -13.52
N SER A 146 37.97 -18.08 -13.47
CA SER A 146 38.56 -17.46 -12.27
C SER A 146 37.87 -16.15 -11.95
N VAL A 147 37.74 -15.86 -10.66
CA VAL A 147 37.27 -14.58 -10.11
C VAL A 147 38.47 -13.88 -9.46
N SER A 148 38.75 -12.62 -9.82
CA SER A 148 39.83 -11.83 -9.22
C SER A 148 39.44 -11.24 -7.86
N GLU A 149 40.39 -10.61 -7.16
CA GLU A 149 40.09 -9.90 -5.89
C GLU A 149 39.09 -8.74 -6.12
N GLU A 150 39.15 -8.11 -7.29
CA GLU A 150 38.22 -7.07 -7.75
C GLU A 150 36.92 -7.61 -8.34
N GLN A 151 36.63 -8.91 -8.14
CA GLN A 151 35.45 -9.60 -8.69
C GLN A 151 35.39 -9.68 -10.22
N LEU A 152 36.53 -9.58 -10.91
CA LEU A 152 36.58 -9.72 -12.37
C LEU A 152 36.60 -11.19 -12.77
N VAL A 153 35.76 -11.55 -13.74
CA VAL A 153 35.58 -12.90 -14.27
C VAL A 153 36.40 -13.08 -15.55
N SER A 154 37.19 -14.16 -15.62
CA SER A 154 37.99 -14.47 -16.81
C SER A 154 37.17 -15.11 -17.94
N SER A 155 37.57 -14.81 -19.19
CA SER A 155 36.81 -15.16 -20.41
C SER A 155 37.14 -16.52 -21.04
N GLY A 156 37.89 -17.40 -20.36
CA GLY A 156 38.30 -18.70 -20.90
C GLY A 156 37.50 -19.87 -20.31
N GLY A 157 37.11 -20.85 -21.14
CA GLY A 157 36.67 -22.16 -20.67
C GLY A 157 35.21 -22.33 -20.26
N LEU A 158 34.35 -21.33 -20.50
CA LEU A 158 32.95 -21.25 -20.03
C LEU A 158 31.91 -22.09 -20.81
N GLY A 159 32.34 -22.73 -21.91
CA GLY A 159 31.49 -23.53 -22.80
C GLY A 159 30.45 -22.72 -23.57
N SER A 160 29.36 -23.35 -24.03
CA SER A 160 28.36 -22.73 -24.92
C SER A 160 27.26 -21.94 -24.19
N CYS A 161 27.06 -22.19 -22.89
CA CYS A 161 25.98 -21.57 -22.14
C CYS A 161 26.32 -20.20 -21.55
N PHE A 162 27.61 -19.82 -21.49
CA PHE A 162 28.04 -18.63 -20.78
C PHE A 162 29.00 -17.77 -21.60
N SER A 163 28.89 -16.46 -21.41
CA SER A 163 29.83 -15.46 -21.92
C SER A 163 30.08 -14.40 -20.86
N VAL A 164 31.30 -13.87 -20.77
CA VAL A 164 31.60 -12.78 -19.84
C VAL A 164 30.91 -11.51 -20.32
N TYR A 165 30.22 -10.83 -19.41
CA TYR A 165 29.56 -9.56 -19.62
C TYR A 165 30.08 -8.53 -18.63
N ASP A 166 30.52 -7.40 -19.16
CA ASP A 166 31.07 -6.26 -18.41
C ASP A 166 32.20 -6.63 -17.43
N SER A 167 32.90 -7.74 -17.69
CA SER A 167 33.95 -8.32 -16.83
C SER A 167 33.50 -8.81 -15.44
N TYR A 168 32.26 -8.57 -15.00
CA TYR A 168 31.78 -8.96 -13.66
C TYR A 168 30.82 -10.14 -13.67
N TRP A 169 30.07 -10.34 -14.76
CA TRP A 169 28.97 -11.30 -14.78
C TRP A 169 29.11 -12.32 -15.90
N LEU A 170 28.54 -13.50 -15.69
CA LEU A 170 28.42 -14.54 -16.70
C LEU A 170 27.03 -14.46 -17.34
N LYS A 171 26.92 -13.90 -18.53
CA LYS A 171 25.67 -13.86 -19.29
C LYS A 171 25.30 -15.27 -19.76
N ILE A 172 24.08 -15.69 -19.45
CA ILE A 172 23.51 -16.99 -19.80
C ILE A 172 22.92 -16.93 -21.21
N SER A 173 23.27 -17.90 -22.05
CA SER A 173 22.69 -18.06 -23.38
C SER A 173 21.19 -18.37 -23.30
N SER A 174 20.40 -17.82 -24.21
CA SER A 174 18.96 -18.08 -24.31
C SER A 174 18.62 -19.56 -24.56
N SER A 175 19.56 -20.32 -25.14
CA SER A 175 19.46 -21.76 -25.37
C SER A 175 19.72 -22.62 -24.13
N CYS A 176 20.07 -21.99 -23.00
CA CYS A 176 20.42 -22.69 -21.76
C CYS A 176 19.54 -22.29 -20.57
N LEU A 177 18.48 -21.49 -20.78
CA LEU A 177 17.63 -21.00 -19.68
C LEU A 177 16.81 -22.11 -18.97
N ASP A 178 16.70 -23.30 -19.57
CA ASP A 178 16.05 -24.47 -18.99
C ASP A 178 17.03 -25.39 -18.23
N LYS A 179 18.33 -25.12 -18.33
CA LYS A 179 19.38 -25.91 -17.69
C LYS A 179 19.57 -25.54 -16.23
N GLU A 180 20.12 -26.50 -15.49
CA GLU A 180 20.62 -26.32 -14.13
C GLU A 180 22.13 -26.21 -14.17
N PHE A 181 22.67 -25.28 -13.38
CA PHE A 181 24.08 -24.99 -13.30
C PHE A 181 24.59 -25.26 -11.90
N SER A 182 25.64 -26.05 -11.79
CA SER A 182 26.31 -26.33 -10.52
C SER A 182 27.63 -25.57 -10.47
N ILE A 183 27.81 -24.70 -9.48
CA ILE A 183 28.98 -23.84 -9.35
C ILE A 183 29.79 -24.27 -8.13
N SER A 184 31.11 -24.33 -8.25
CA SER A 184 32.04 -24.65 -7.16
C SER A 184 33.32 -23.83 -7.28
N CYS A 185 33.82 -23.30 -6.17
CA CYS A 185 35.03 -22.48 -6.09
C CYS A 185 35.99 -23.01 -5.02
N ASP A 186 37.30 -22.74 -5.16
CA ASP A 186 38.34 -23.15 -4.19
C ASP A 186 38.37 -22.28 -2.91
N VAL A 187 37.52 -21.27 -2.81
CA VAL A 187 37.30 -20.45 -1.59
C VAL A 187 35.80 -20.35 -1.30
N PRO A 188 35.38 -19.94 -0.08
CA PRO A 188 33.98 -19.65 0.19
C PRO A 188 33.41 -18.60 -0.77
N PHE A 189 32.20 -18.84 -1.24
CA PHE A 189 31.61 -18.05 -2.32
C PHE A 189 30.09 -17.98 -2.21
N SER A 190 29.51 -17.03 -2.94
CA SER A 190 28.07 -16.94 -3.16
C SER A 190 27.73 -16.80 -4.63
N THR A 191 26.57 -17.32 -5.01
CA THR A 191 26.01 -17.18 -6.35
C THR A 191 24.67 -16.50 -6.32
N SER A 192 24.40 -15.69 -7.34
CA SER A 192 23.11 -15.04 -7.55
C SER A 192 22.84 -14.94 -9.03
N LEU A 193 21.59 -15.20 -9.43
CA LEU A 193 21.13 -14.88 -10.76
C LEU A 193 20.72 -13.41 -10.81
N LEU A 194 20.95 -12.72 -11.91
CA LEU A 194 20.45 -11.37 -12.17
C LEU A 194 19.74 -11.39 -13.50
N PHE A 195 18.75 -10.52 -13.66
CA PHE A 195 18.06 -10.38 -14.94
C PHE A 195 17.83 -8.93 -15.30
N LYS A 196 17.76 -8.67 -16.60
CA LYS A 196 17.27 -7.40 -17.13
C LYS A 196 16.48 -7.60 -18.41
N LYS A 197 15.58 -6.66 -18.68
CA LYS A 197 14.93 -6.56 -19.98
C LYS A 197 15.98 -6.27 -21.07
N VAL A 198 15.76 -6.77 -22.29
CA VAL A 198 16.76 -6.71 -23.38
C VAL A 198 17.29 -5.29 -23.63
N ASP A 199 16.41 -4.30 -23.55
CA ASP A 199 16.74 -2.88 -23.81
C ASP A 199 16.80 -2.03 -22.52
N SER A 200 17.03 -2.67 -21.37
CA SER A 200 17.14 -1.98 -20.07
C SER A 200 18.59 -1.93 -19.59
N ASP A 201 18.95 -0.80 -18.98
CA ASP A 201 20.21 -0.64 -18.25
C ASP A 201 20.10 -1.12 -16.79
N TYR A 202 18.87 -1.31 -16.30
CA TYR A 202 18.60 -1.74 -14.93
C TYR A 202 18.64 -3.25 -14.80
N PHE A 203 19.45 -3.73 -13.86
CA PHE A 203 19.46 -5.11 -13.40
C PHE A 203 18.52 -5.27 -12.21
N PHE A 204 17.80 -6.38 -12.22
CA PHE A 204 17.02 -6.85 -11.10
C PHE A 204 17.76 -8.02 -10.45
N ILE A 205 17.86 -7.96 -9.12
CA ILE A 205 18.46 -8.99 -8.29
C ILE A 205 17.30 -9.76 -7.65
N PRO A 206 17.05 -11.04 -8.04
CA PRO A 206 16.16 -11.95 -7.34
C PRO A 206 16.53 -12.05 -5.86
N LEU A 207 15.56 -12.46 -5.04
CA LEU A 207 15.72 -12.53 -3.58
C LEU A 207 16.70 -13.63 -3.12
N ASN A 208 17.09 -14.55 -3.99
CA ASN A 208 17.85 -15.73 -3.61
C ASN A 208 19.33 -15.59 -3.94
N THR A 209 20.16 -15.61 -2.90
CA THR A 209 21.61 -15.79 -2.99
C THR A 209 21.94 -17.12 -2.33
N HIS A 210 22.68 -17.97 -3.03
CA HIS A 210 23.14 -19.25 -2.47
C HIS A 210 24.59 -19.12 -2.02
N PHE A 211 24.94 -19.80 -0.94
CA PHE A 211 26.27 -19.75 -0.33
C PHE A 211 26.85 -21.15 -0.24
N ALA A 212 28.15 -21.26 -0.47
CA ALA A 212 28.89 -22.49 -0.24
C ALA A 212 30.28 -22.18 0.31
N GLN A 213 30.80 -23.12 1.11
CA GLN A 213 32.18 -23.08 1.57
C GLN A 213 33.14 -23.45 0.42
N SER A 214 34.44 -23.30 0.66
CA SER A 214 35.49 -23.79 -0.26
C SER A 214 35.22 -25.24 -0.67
N GLU A 215 35.34 -25.51 -1.98
CA GLU A 215 35.04 -26.78 -2.65
C GLU A 215 33.58 -27.25 -2.55
N GLY A 216 32.73 -26.49 -1.86
CA GLY A 216 31.29 -26.67 -1.83
C GLY A 216 30.65 -26.36 -3.18
N THR A 217 29.33 -26.55 -3.26
CA THR A 217 28.58 -26.37 -4.49
C THR A 217 27.32 -25.56 -4.25
N THR A 218 27.06 -24.58 -5.12
CA THR A 218 25.74 -23.96 -5.26
C THR A 218 25.07 -24.44 -6.55
N THR A 219 23.75 -24.39 -6.58
CA THR A 219 22.94 -24.79 -7.74
C THR A 219 22.06 -23.62 -8.16
N GLU A 220 22.17 -23.25 -9.44
CA GLU A 220 21.40 -22.16 -10.02
C GLU A 220 20.57 -22.66 -11.19
N LYS A 221 19.31 -22.23 -11.24
CA LYS A 221 18.40 -22.52 -12.35
C LYS A 221 17.62 -21.27 -12.67
N VAL A 222 17.61 -20.87 -13.92
CA VAL A 222 16.81 -19.72 -14.36
C VAL A 222 15.33 -20.10 -14.21
N LYS A 223 14.63 -19.32 -13.40
CA LYS A 223 13.18 -19.40 -13.23
C LYS A 223 12.55 -18.13 -13.72
N SER A 224 11.95 -18.22 -14.89
CA SER A 224 11.32 -17.10 -15.59
C SER A 224 10.09 -17.63 -16.28
N TYR A 225 8.94 -17.48 -15.63
CA TYR A 225 7.69 -18.02 -16.13
C TYR A 225 6.61 -16.94 -16.16
N CYS A 226 5.63 -17.16 -17.02
CA CYS A 226 4.39 -16.41 -17.06
C CYS A 226 3.24 -17.39 -17.27
N VAL A 227 2.02 -16.90 -17.15
CA VAL A 227 0.81 -17.69 -17.39
C VAL A 227 0.17 -17.26 -18.70
N ALA A 228 -0.18 -18.24 -19.54
CA ALA A 228 -0.98 -18.02 -20.73
C ALA A 228 -2.47 -18.21 -20.42
N GLU A 229 -3.34 -17.48 -21.13
CA GLU A 229 -4.76 -17.82 -21.12
C GLU A 229 -4.99 -19.15 -21.85
N GLN A 230 -6.10 -19.83 -21.51
CA GLN A 230 -6.46 -21.08 -22.16
C GLN A 230 -6.49 -20.93 -23.69
N GLY A 231 -5.78 -21.82 -24.39
CA GLY A 231 -5.69 -21.81 -25.84
C GLY A 231 -4.77 -20.74 -26.44
N THR A 232 -4.04 -19.99 -25.60
CA THR A 232 -3.04 -19.01 -26.05
C THR A 232 -1.62 -19.47 -25.69
N SER A 233 -0.62 -18.94 -26.40
CA SER A 233 0.80 -19.12 -26.09
C SER A 233 1.48 -17.83 -25.63
N SER A 234 0.70 -16.76 -25.43
CA SER A 234 1.18 -15.46 -25.01
C SER A 234 0.98 -15.25 -23.52
N CYS A 235 1.97 -14.69 -22.84
CA CYS A 235 1.85 -14.29 -21.44
C CYS A 235 0.71 -13.29 -21.24
N ASN A 236 -0.15 -13.53 -20.25
CA ASN A 236 -1.09 -12.57 -19.73
C ASN A 236 -0.56 -12.02 -18.39
N TYR A 237 -0.33 -10.71 -18.32
CA TYR A 237 0.24 -10.08 -17.13
C TYR A 237 -0.67 -10.16 -15.90
N GLU A 238 -1.95 -9.78 -16.05
CA GLU A 238 -2.92 -9.81 -14.95
C GLU A 238 -3.13 -11.22 -14.41
N SER A 239 -3.27 -12.20 -15.30
CA SER A 239 -3.44 -13.61 -14.93
C SER A 239 -2.18 -14.19 -14.28
N THR A 240 -0.99 -13.77 -14.72
CA THR A 240 0.26 -14.14 -14.04
C THR A 240 0.34 -13.54 -12.64
N LEU A 241 -0.09 -12.28 -12.48
CA LEU A 241 -0.07 -11.56 -11.21
C LEU A 241 -0.97 -12.26 -10.17
N TRP A 242 -2.22 -12.56 -10.55
CA TRP A 242 -3.17 -13.28 -9.71
C TRP A 242 -2.75 -14.73 -9.44
N THR A 243 -2.17 -15.42 -10.43
CA THR A 243 -1.64 -16.78 -10.23
C THR A 243 -0.52 -16.79 -9.20
N ALA A 244 0.46 -15.87 -9.31
CA ALA A 244 1.54 -15.75 -8.34
C ALA A 244 1.00 -15.46 -6.94
N LEU A 245 0.00 -14.59 -6.81
CA LEU A 245 -0.67 -14.31 -5.54
C LEU A 245 -1.37 -15.55 -4.97
N ALA A 246 -2.15 -16.26 -5.78
CA ALA A 246 -2.86 -17.47 -5.34
C ALA A 246 -1.90 -18.56 -4.87
N LEU A 247 -0.82 -18.81 -5.61
CA LEU A 247 0.24 -19.76 -5.24
C LEU A 247 0.94 -19.35 -3.95
N ASN A 248 1.21 -18.06 -3.74
CA ASN A 248 1.75 -17.55 -2.48
C ASN A 248 0.76 -17.79 -1.32
N PHE A 249 -0.52 -17.48 -1.54
CA PHE A 249 -1.59 -17.62 -0.56
C PHE A 249 -1.77 -19.08 -0.10
N VAL A 250 -1.65 -20.06 -1.00
CA VAL A 250 -1.73 -21.49 -0.65
C VAL A 250 -0.41 -22.08 -0.13
N GLY A 251 0.66 -21.28 -0.05
CA GLY A 251 1.96 -21.70 0.47
C GLY A 251 2.80 -22.53 -0.51
N ARG A 252 2.60 -22.35 -1.83
CA ARG A 252 3.45 -22.98 -2.86
C ARG A 252 4.68 -22.14 -3.11
N ASN A 253 5.87 -22.76 -3.06
CA ASN A 253 7.14 -22.10 -3.31
C ASN A 253 7.33 -21.59 -4.76
N SER A 254 6.45 -21.99 -5.68
CA SER A 254 6.51 -21.61 -7.10
C SER A 254 6.04 -20.18 -7.39
N SER A 255 5.50 -19.44 -6.42
CA SER A 255 5.11 -18.03 -6.63
C SER A 255 6.29 -17.15 -7.08
N ASN A 256 7.50 -17.46 -6.59
CA ASN A 256 8.73 -16.75 -6.96
C ASN A 256 9.14 -16.95 -8.42
N ASP A 257 8.68 -18.03 -9.05
CA ASP A 257 9.06 -18.42 -10.41
C ASP A 257 8.51 -17.43 -11.46
N TYR A 258 7.52 -16.60 -11.08
CA TYR A 258 6.89 -15.58 -11.92
C TYR A 258 7.45 -14.17 -11.72
N LEU A 259 8.25 -13.94 -10.67
CA LEU A 259 8.69 -12.59 -10.27
C LEU A 259 9.49 -11.88 -11.36
N ALA A 260 10.35 -12.59 -12.08
CA ALA A 260 11.17 -11.97 -13.12
C ALA A 260 10.34 -11.32 -14.23
N TYR A 261 9.27 -12.01 -14.66
CA TYR A 261 8.31 -11.49 -15.62
C TYR A 261 7.50 -10.33 -15.02
N LEU A 262 6.93 -10.52 -13.83
CA LEU A 262 6.07 -9.53 -13.18
C LEU A 262 6.80 -8.20 -12.90
N ILE A 263 8.03 -8.27 -12.42
CA ILE A 263 8.88 -7.11 -12.14
C ILE A 263 9.30 -6.43 -13.44
N SER A 264 9.79 -7.17 -14.44
CA SER A 264 10.32 -6.56 -15.68
C SER A 264 9.26 -5.88 -16.55
N TYR A 265 7.99 -6.22 -16.35
CA TYR A 265 6.86 -5.73 -17.16
C TYR A 265 5.85 -4.90 -16.36
N SER A 266 6.13 -4.56 -15.09
CA SER A 266 5.23 -3.75 -14.25
C SER A 266 4.93 -2.37 -14.83
N ASP A 267 5.95 -1.68 -15.35
CA ASP A 267 5.82 -0.33 -15.92
C ASP A 267 4.87 -0.28 -17.12
N GLN A 268 4.79 -1.36 -17.90
CA GLN A 268 3.90 -1.47 -19.06
C GLN A 268 2.47 -1.87 -18.66
N ASN A 269 2.27 -2.22 -17.39
CA ASN A 269 1.07 -2.86 -16.87
C ASN A 269 0.52 -2.14 -15.62
N GLN A 270 0.83 -0.85 -15.47
CA GLN A 270 0.42 -0.04 -14.30
C GLN A 270 -1.10 -0.02 -14.05
N LYS A 271 -1.92 -0.24 -15.09
CA LYS A 271 -3.39 -0.37 -14.98
C LYS A 271 -3.86 -1.50 -14.05
N TYR A 272 -2.99 -2.48 -13.77
CA TYR A 272 -3.28 -3.62 -12.89
C TYR A 272 -2.74 -3.42 -11.46
N LEU A 273 -2.20 -2.24 -11.15
CA LEU A 273 -1.58 -1.92 -9.86
C LEU A 273 -0.59 -3.00 -9.36
N PRO A 274 0.42 -3.38 -10.17
CA PRO A 274 1.30 -4.49 -9.86
C PRO A 274 2.02 -4.35 -8.52
N GLU A 275 2.28 -3.12 -8.07
CA GLU A 275 2.96 -2.84 -6.80
C GLU A 275 2.23 -3.42 -5.58
N SER A 276 0.90 -3.55 -5.64
CA SER A 276 0.13 -4.19 -4.57
C SER A 276 0.51 -5.64 -4.39
N ILE A 277 0.41 -6.43 -5.46
CA ILE A 277 0.70 -7.86 -5.40
C ILE A 277 2.21 -8.10 -5.29
N LEU A 278 3.05 -7.31 -5.95
CA LEU A 278 4.50 -7.39 -5.79
C LEU A 278 4.94 -7.09 -4.35
N TYR A 279 4.26 -6.22 -3.62
CA TYR A 279 4.52 -6.02 -2.19
C TYR A 279 4.12 -7.22 -1.34
N ILE A 280 3.01 -7.91 -1.65
CA ILE A 280 2.69 -9.19 -1.00
C ILE A 280 3.76 -10.24 -1.31
N LEU A 281 4.19 -10.35 -2.57
CA LEU A 281 5.13 -11.40 -2.99
C LEU A 281 6.55 -11.14 -2.51
N THR A 282 6.99 -9.89 -2.40
CA THR A 282 8.41 -9.55 -2.19
C THR A 282 8.70 -8.74 -0.93
N GLY A 283 7.68 -8.11 -0.32
CA GLY A 283 7.85 -7.12 0.74
C GLY A 283 8.45 -5.78 0.27
N ASN A 284 8.77 -5.62 -1.02
CA ASN A 284 9.23 -4.38 -1.63
C ASN A 284 8.06 -3.66 -2.32
N TYR A 285 8.20 -2.43 -2.83
CA TYR A 285 7.12 -1.66 -3.49
C TYR A 285 6.08 -0.99 -2.58
N LYS A 286 6.23 -1.04 -1.23
CA LYS A 286 5.31 -0.36 -0.31
C LYS A 286 5.18 1.13 -0.63
N ASP A 287 6.30 1.84 -0.71
CA ASP A 287 6.28 3.29 -0.89
C ASP A 287 5.77 3.67 -2.29
N ASP A 288 6.18 2.92 -3.33
CA ASP A 288 5.69 3.11 -4.70
C ASP A 288 4.16 2.98 -4.78
N LEU A 289 3.60 1.98 -4.10
CA LEU A 289 2.15 1.77 -4.00
C LEU A 289 1.45 2.89 -3.23
N LEU A 290 1.96 3.24 -2.04
CA LEU A 290 1.31 4.21 -1.16
C LEU A 290 1.39 5.64 -1.70
N ASN A 291 2.42 5.97 -2.47
CA ASN A 291 2.57 7.27 -3.12
C ASN A 291 1.63 7.46 -4.33
N LYS A 292 1.00 6.39 -4.83
CA LYS A 292 -0.03 6.48 -5.88
C LYS A 292 -1.42 6.87 -5.36
N GLN A 293 -1.61 6.98 -4.04
CA GLN A 293 -2.87 7.42 -3.48
C GLN A 293 -3.17 8.88 -3.90
N THR A 294 -4.38 9.14 -4.38
CA THR A 294 -4.84 10.50 -4.72
C THR A 294 -4.94 11.37 -3.46
N GLY A 295 -4.97 12.69 -3.65
CA GLY A 295 -5.21 13.63 -2.54
C GLY A 295 -6.56 13.41 -1.84
N GLU A 296 -7.53 12.79 -2.52
CA GLU A 296 -8.85 12.44 -1.98
C GLU A 296 -8.83 11.11 -1.19
N GLY A 297 -7.75 10.33 -1.23
CA GLY A 297 -7.59 9.12 -0.43
C GLY A 297 -7.95 7.81 -1.12
N TYR A 298 -7.96 7.73 -2.44
CA TYR A 298 -8.21 6.48 -3.19
C TYR A 298 -7.14 6.22 -4.25
N TRP A 299 -7.20 5.05 -4.89
CA TRP A 299 -6.41 4.73 -6.08
C TRP A 299 -7.32 4.69 -7.31
N GLN A 300 -6.79 5.14 -8.43
CA GLN A 300 -7.47 5.12 -9.72
C GLN A 300 -6.44 4.93 -10.83
N VAL A 301 -5.97 3.71 -10.99
CA VAL A 301 -5.07 3.31 -12.10
C VAL A 301 -5.85 2.72 -13.28
N SER A 302 -7.10 2.34 -13.04
CA SER A 302 -8.07 1.88 -14.02
C SER A 302 -9.32 2.77 -14.01
N ASN A 303 -10.39 2.30 -14.67
CA ASN A 303 -11.69 2.98 -14.65
C ASN A 303 -12.52 2.64 -13.39
N ASP A 304 -12.00 1.81 -12.49
CA ASP A 304 -12.71 1.33 -11.31
C ASP A 304 -11.95 1.66 -10.02
N LYS A 305 -12.13 2.89 -9.53
CA LYS A 305 -11.44 3.38 -8.32
C LYS A 305 -11.77 2.57 -7.05
N PHE A 306 -12.92 1.90 -7.00
CA PHE A 306 -13.31 1.10 -5.84
C PHE A 306 -12.55 -0.22 -5.83
N TYR A 307 -12.51 -0.91 -6.98
CA TYR A 307 -11.66 -2.07 -7.19
C TYR A 307 -10.17 -1.74 -6.98
N ASP A 308 -9.67 -0.66 -7.59
CA ASP A 308 -8.28 -0.24 -7.46
C ASP A 308 -7.90 0.06 -6.00
N THR A 309 -8.79 0.70 -5.25
CA THR A 309 -8.56 0.99 -3.82
C THR A 309 -8.59 -0.27 -2.97
N ALA A 310 -9.50 -1.20 -3.25
CA ALA A 310 -9.51 -2.50 -2.60
C ALA A 310 -8.20 -3.25 -2.88
N LEU A 311 -7.78 -3.34 -4.14
CA LEU A 311 -6.53 -3.97 -4.54
C LEU A 311 -5.32 -3.29 -3.90
N ALA A 312 -5.26 -1.96 -3.86
CA ALA A 312 -4.15 -1.22 -3.24
C ALA A 312 -3.99 -1.50 -1.74
N LEU A 313 -5.10 -1.72 -1.04
CA LEU A 313 -5.13 -1.92 0.40
C LEU A 313 -5.16 -3.38 0.83
N LEU A 314 -5.31 -4.30 -0.13
CA LEU A 314 -5.24 -5.75 0.09
C LEU A 314 -4.02 -6.19 0.93
N PRO A 315 -2.78 -5.67 0.69
CA PRO A 315 -1.62 -6.08 1.49
C PRO A 315 -1.64 -5.55 2.94
N PHE A 316 -2.53 -4.61 3.25
CA PHE A 316 -2.58 -3.87 4.52
C PHE A 316 -3.85 -4.16 5.32
N GLN A 317 -4.50 -5.31 5.07
CA GLN A 317 -5.72 -5.71 5.80
C GLN A 317 -5.56 -5.60 7.32
N ASN A 318 -4.37 -5.91 7.84
CA ASN A 318 -4.08 -5.92 9.29
C ASN A 318 -3.34 -4.67 9.81
N ASP A 319 -3.20 -3.60 9.02
CA ASP A 319 -2.56 -2.35 9.42
C ASP A 319 -3.58 -1.21 9.45
N ASP A 320 -4.38 -1.15 10.53
CA ASP A 320 -5.35 -0.07 10.74
C ASP A 320 -4.71 1.28 11.12
N SER A 321 -3.42 1.29 11.42
CA SER A 321 -2.65 2.52 11.70
C SER A 321 -2.13 3.21 10.43
N LEU A 322 -2.17 2.51 9.29
CA LEU A 322 -1.68 3.04 8.03
C LEU A 322 -2.46 4.28 7.59
N SER A 323 -1.77 5.42 7.50
CA SER A 323 -2.39 6.71 7.21
C SER A 323 -3.21 6.70 5.91
N GLN A 324 -2.71 6.01 4.89
CA GLN A 324 -3.37 5.87 3.59
C GLN A 324 -4.68 5.07 3.73
N LYS A 325 -4.68 3.97 4.51
CA LYS A 325 -5.89 3.18 4.78
C LYS A 325 -6.93 4.00 5.55
N VAL A 326 -6.50 4.78 6.55
CA VAL A 326 -7.39 5.69 7.31
C VAL A 326 -8.03 6.72 6.40
N LYS A 327 -7.25 7.35 5.49
CA LYS A 327 -7.78 8.28 4.49
C LYS A 327 -8.80 7.61 3.57
N SER A 328 -8.50 6.40 3.08
CA SER A 328 -9.45 5.65 2.24
C SER A 328 -10.73 5.29 2.96
N LYS A 329 -10.67 4.86 4.23
CA LYS A 329 -11.87 4.62 5.04
C LYS A 329 -12.72 5.89 5.18
N SER A 330 -12.10 7.05 5.41
CA SER A 330 -12.80 8.34 5.49
C SER A 330 -13.44 8.73 4.15
N TRP A 331 -12.74 8.53 3.04
CA TRP A 331 -13.28 8.77 1.71
C TRP A 331 -14.47 7.85 1.42
N LEU A 332 -14.34 6.54 1.69
CA LEU A 332 -15.39 5.55 1.49
C LEU A 332 -16.66 5.87 2.29
N ASP A 333 -16.53 6.42 3.49
CA ASP A 333 -17.67 6.90 4.29
C ASP A 333 -18.42 8.05 3.61
N GLN A 334 -17.69 8.98 2.98
CA GLN A 334 -18.30 10.12 2.28
C GLN A 334 -19.02 9.74 0.99
N VAL A 335 -18.54 8.70 0.30
CA VAL A 335 -19.07 8.28 -1.01
C VAL A 335 -19.97 7.04 -0.95
N GLN A 336 -20.18 6.47 0.23
CA GLN A 336 -21.11 5.34 0.42
C GLN A 336 -22.54 5.77 0.09
N GLN A 337 -23.25 4.93 -0.65
CA GLN A 337 -24.65 5.19 -0.98
C GLN A 337 -25.55 4.98 0.24
N LYS A 338 -26.78 5.52 0.19
CA LYS A 338 -27.75 5.40 1.29
C LYS A 338 -28.12 3.95 1.61
N ASP A 339 -27.99 3.05 0.64
CA ASP A 339 -28.24 1.62 0.83
C ASP A 339 -27.06 0.88 1.50
N GLY A 340 -25.93 1.55 1.69
CA GLY A 340 -24.71 0.98 2.28
C GLY A 340 -23.68 0.49 1.26
N SER A 341 -23.99 0.48 -0.03
CA SER A 341 -23.09 -0.01 -1.07
C SER A 341 -22.13 1.07 -1.59
N TRP A 342 -21.13 0.61 -2.35
CA TRP A 342 -20.42 1.47 -3.29
C TRP A 342 -20.90 1.11 -4.70
N ARG A 343 -21.63 2.05 -5.33
CA ARG A 343 -22.23 1.91 -6.67
C ARG A 343 -23.29 0.83 -6.85
N GLY A 344 -23.79 0.20 -5.79
CA GLY A 344 -24.70 -0.94 -5.90
C GLY A 344 -24.03 -2.19 -6.47
N ASP A 345 -22.69 -2.25 -6.46
CA ASP A 345 -21.91 -3.32 -7.08
C ASP A 345 -21.45 -4.34 -6.02
N ILE A 346 -21.80 -5.62 -6.22
CA ILE A 346 -21.52 -6.71 -5.27
C ILE A 346 -20.02 -7.01 -5.21
N LYS A 347 -19.35 -7.02 -6.36
CA LYS A 347 -17.91 -7.32 -6.50
C LYS A 347 -17.07 -6.25 -5.81
N ASP A 348 -17.27 -4.98 -6.13
CA ASP A 348 -16.53 -3.85 -5.55
C ASP A 348 -16.79 -3.73 -4.04
N THR A 349 -18.07 -3.85 -3.63
CA THR A 349 -18.43 -3.75 -2.21
C THR A 349 -17.83 -4.90 -1.41
N GLY A 350 -17.91 -6.13 -1.92
CA GLY A 350 -17.29 -7.30 -1.29
C GLY A 350 -15.77 -7.18 -1.22
N PHE A 351 -15.11 -6.73 -2.29
CA PHE A 351 -13.66 -6.63 -2.31
C PHE A 351 -13.12 -5.53 -1.40
N LEU A 352 -13.82 -4.39 -1.29
CA LEU A 352 -13.50 -3.34 -0.31
C LEU A 352 -13.65 -3.83 1.13
N ILE A 353 -14.75 -4.53 1.45
CA ILE A 353 -14.95 -5.13 2.77
C ILE A 353 -13.80 -6.07 3.10
N TYR A 354 -13.47 -6.98 2.17
CA TYR A 354 -12.36 -7.91 2.34
C TYR A 354 -11.03 -7.17 2.54
N SER A 355 -10.72 -6.14 1.76
CA SER A 355 -9.40 -5.50 1.77
C SER A 355 -9.19 -4.51 2.91
N LEU A 356 -10.23 -3.79 3.36
CA LEU A 356 -10.10 -2.72 4.36
C LEU A 356 -10.62 -3.11 5.75
N TRP A 357 -11.59 -4.02 5.81
CA TRP A 357 -12.29 -4.40 7.04
C TRP A 357 -12.34 -5.91 7.22
N SER A 358 -11.37 -6.65 6.66
CA SER A 358 -11.27 -8.11 6.74
C SER A 358 -11.71 -8.62 8.12
N ARG A 359 -12.91 -9.18 8.18
CA ARG A 359 -13.39 -9.92 9.35
C ARG A 359 -13.04 -11.36 9.10
N LYS A 360 -12.37 -12.00 10.05
CA LYS A 360 -12.01 -13.40 9.91
C LYS A 360 -13.29 -14.22 9.76
N ILE A 361 -13.45 -14.85 8.61
CA ILE A 361 -14.39 -15.95 8.43
C ILE A 361 -13.69 -17.15 9.06
N VAL A 362 -13.64 -17.21 10.39
CA VAL A 362 -12.87 -18.22 11.12
C VAL A 362 -13.45 -19.60 10.79
N PRO A 363 -12.71 -20.47 10.08
CA PRO A 363 -13.00 -21.90 10.14
C PRO A 363 -12.68 -22.30 11.59
N THR A 364 -13.59 -23.01 12.26
CA THR A 364 -13.58 -23.32 13.70
C THR A 364 -12.32 -24.01 14.24
N THR A 365 -11.30 -24.27 13.43
CA THR A 365 -10.12 -25.07 13.74
C THR A 365 -8.78 -24.34 13.64
N SER A 366 -8.69 -23.11 13.11
CA SER A 366 -7.41 -22.38 13.00
C SER A 366 -7.35 -21.17 13.94
N THR A 367 -6.32 -21.15 14.80
CA THR A 367 -6.01 -20.03 15.67
C THR A 367 -5.34 -18.92 14.87
N ASP A 368 -5.76 -17.68 15.07
CA ASP A 368 -5.11 -16.55 14.42
C ASP A 368 -3.67 -16.34 14.91
N CYS A 369 -2.77 -16.06 13.98
CA CYS A 369 -1.35 -15.84 14.24
C CYS A 369 -1.10 -14.72 15.26
N ARG A 370 -1.73 -13.55 15.07
CA ARG A 370 -1.52 -12.39 15.96
C ARG A 370 -2.14 -12.59 17.33
N ASN A 371 -3.34 -13.18 17.39
CA ASN A 371 -3.99 -13.54 18.65
C ASN A 371 -3.18 -14.56 19.46
N ALA A 372 -2.38 -15.39 18.79
CA ALA A 372 -1.45 -16.32 19.42
C ALA A 372 -0.09 -15.69 19.81
N GLY A 373 0.08 -14.37 19.60
CA GLY A 373 1.30 -13.64 19.95
C GLY A 373 2.41 -13.71 18.89
N TYR A 374 2.10 -14.15 17.67
CA TYR A 374 3.04 -14.24 16.55
C TYR A 374 2.83 -13.10 15.53
N TYR A 375 3.66 -13.08 14.49
CA TYR A 375 3.70 -12.02 13.48
C TYR A 375 3.23 -12.53 12.13
N CYS A 376 2.39 -11.74 11.47
CA CYS A 376 2.00 -12.01 10.08
C CYS A 376 2.92 -11.27 9.13
N LEU A 377 3.79 -12.01 8.47
CA LEU A 377 4.70 -11.50 7.45
C LEU A 377 4.15 -11.81 6.05
N THR A 378 4.62 -11.09 5.04
CA THR A 378 4.07 -11.18 3.68
C THR A 378 4.31 -12.53 3.01
N ASN A 379 5.42 -13.20 3.34
CA ASN A 379 5.79 -14.51 2.78
C ASN A 379 6.73 -15.27 3.73
N SER A 380 7.04 -16.53 3.40
CA SER A 380 7.94 -17.39 4.19
C SER A 380 9.37 -16.86 4.22
N GLU A 381 9.84 -16.26 3.12
CA GLU A 381 11.19 -15.69 3.04
C GLU A 381 11.38 -14.51 4.00
N SER A 382 10.35 -13.68 4.14
CA SER A 382 10.31 -12.60 5.12
C SER A 382 10.46 -13.14 6.54
N CYS A 383 9.87 -14.31 6.81
CA CYS A 383 10.04 -14.99 8.08
C CYS A 383 11.45 -15.53 8.28
N SER A 384 12.05 -16.13 7.25
CA SER A 384 13.45 -16.55 7.28
C SER A 384 14.40 -15.37 7.54
N ARG A 385 14.17 -14.22 6.90
CA ARG A 385 14.95 -12.98 7.09
C ARG A 385 14.78 -12.37 8.48
N ALA A 386 13.62 -12.58 9.10
CA ALA A 386 13.39 -12.22 10.49
C ALA A 386 14.06 -13.20 11.48
N GLU A 387 14.79 -14.21 10.98
CA GLU A 387 15.30 -15.35 11.74
C GLU A 387 14.19 -16.08 12.51
N GLY A 388 12.98 -16.04 11.96
CA GLY A 388 11.79 -16.68 12.50
C GLY A 388 11.53 -18.04 11.88
N SER A 389 10.56 -18.75 12.43
CA SER A 389 10.08 -20.04 11.92
C SER A 389 8.63 -19.89 11.46
N VAL A 390 8.33 -20.44 10.30
CA VAL A 390 6.98 -20.45 9.73
C VAL A 390 6.09 -21.40 10.51
N LEU A 391 4.92 -20.93 10.94
CA LEU A 391 3.93 -21.71 11.69
C LEU A 391 2.70 -22.01 10.83
N SER A 392 2.58 -23.25 10.36
CA SER A 392 1.50 -23.67 9.43
C SER A 392 0.12 -23.79 10.05
N ASN A 393 0.02 -23.89 11.38
CA ASN A 393 -1.25 -24.08 12.10
C ASN A 393 -1.99 -22.76 12.36
N TYR A 394 -1.37 -21.63 12.03
CA TYR A 394 -1.92 -20.30 12.25
C TYR A 394 -2.16 -19.60 10.92
N ASN A 395 -3.27 -18.89 10.85
CA ASN A 395 -3.63 -18.13 9.67
C ASN A 395 -3.28 -16.66 9.85
N CYS A 396 -2.83 -16.05 8.75
CA CYS A 396 -2.66 -14.62 8.59
C CYS A 396 -3.63 -14.11 7.53
N ALA A 397 -4.20 -12.92 7.72
CA ALA A 397 -4.99 -12.30 6.65
C ALA A 397 -4.10 -12.00 5.43
N SER A 398 -4.73 -11.85 4.26
CA SER A 398 -4.08 -11.48 2.98
C SER A 398 -3.07 -12.48 2.41
N GLY A 399 -3.07 -13.73 2.87
CA GLY A 399 -2.10 -14.74 2.40
C GLY A 399 -0.70 -14.55 2.95
N GLY A 400 -0.57 -13.81 4.06
CA GLY A 400 0.68 -13.75 4.80
C GLY A 400 1.01 -15.10 5.45
N VAL A 401 2.26 -15.23 5.88
CA VAL A 401 2.76 -16.40 6.61
C VAL A 401 2.91 -16.04 8.09
N CYS A 402 2.43 -16.92 8.96
CA CYS A 402 2.61 -16.75 10.39
C CYS A 402 4.05 -17.06 10.78
N CYS A 403 4.70 -16.12 11.49
CA CYS A 403 6.10 -16.17 11.83
C CYS A 403 6.33 -15.93 13.32
N THR A 404 7.28 -16.66 13.90
CA THR A 404 7.65 -16.49 15.31
C THR A 404 8.34 -15.14 15.61
N LYS A 405 8.89 -14.47 14.61
CA LYS A 405 9.56 -13.17 14.72
C LYS A 405 9.06 -12.20 13.65
N ASP A 406 9.15 -10.91 13.95
CA ASP A 406 8.84 -9.84 12.98
C ASP A 406 10.08 -9.46 12.17
N ILE A 407 9.90 -8.91 10.96
CA ILE A 407 11.01 -8.22 10.28
C ILE A 407 11.31 -6.96 11.09
N GLN A 408 12.34 -7.05 11.92
CA GLN A 408 12.94 -5.88 12.53
C GLN A 408 13.48 -5.00 11.39
N LYS A 409 12.80 -3.91 11.08
CA LYS A 409 13.33 -2.89 10.16
C LYS A 409 14.60 -2.29 10.75
N THR A 410 15.54 -1.90 9.89
CA THR A 410 16.70 -1.12 10.33
C THR A 410 16.27 0.24 10.88
N CYS A 411 17.13 0.88 11.67
CA CYS A 411 16.78 2.15 12.28
C CYS A 411 16.51 3.23 11.21
N ALA A 412 17.30 3.23 10.15
CA ALA A 412 17.11 4.09 8.99
C ALA A 412 15.75 3.84 8.30
N GLU A 413 15.36 2.57 8.10
CA GLU A 413 14.05 2.22 7.51
C GLU A 413 12.87 2.63 8.40
N LYS A 414 13.09 2.84 9.70
CA LYS A 414 12.10 3.42 10.62
C LYS A 414 12.14 4.96 10.66
N SER A 415 12.89 5.60 9.75
CA SER A 415 13.17 7.04 9.79
C SER A 415 13.78 7.50 11.12
N GLY A 416 14.50 6.59 11.80
CA GLY A 416 15.19 6.85 13.05
C GLY A 416 16.68 7.06 12.84
N ILE A 417 17.32 7.53 13.90
CA ILE A 417 18.78 7.63 14.03
C ILE A 417 19.24 6.85 15.26
N PHE A 418 20.49 6.41 15.28
CA PHE A 418 21.03 5.73 16.45
C PHE A 418 21.46 6.71 17.54
N CYS A 419 20.98 6.48 18.76
CA CYS A 419 21.52 7.10 19.96
C CYS A 419 22.45 6.11 20.67
N TYR A 420 23.67 6.54 20.95
CA TYR A 420 24.67 5.74 21.65
C TYR A 420 24.49 5.81 23.17
N GLN A 421 25.18 4.97 23.95
CA GLN A 421 25.02 4.86 25.42
C GLN A 421 25.12 6.19 26.19
N ASN A 422 25.81 7.20 25.65
CA ASN A 422 25.93 8.54 26.25
C ASN A 422 24.88 9.54 25.73
N GLN A 423 23.87 9.08 25.00
CA GLN A 423 22.84 9.89 24.37
C GLN A 423 21.43 9.41 24.75
N THR A 424 20.55 10.38 25.00
CA THR A 424 19.12 10.14 25.24
C THR A 424 18.33 10.50 23.99
N CYS A 425 17.39 9.63 23.61
CA CYS A 425 16.46 9.90 22.51
C CYS A 425 15.46 10.99 22.93
N SER A 426 15.35 12.07 22.16
CA SER A 426 14.36 13.13 22.39
C SER A 426 12.94 12.75 21.92
N GLY A 427 12.82 11.62 21.21
CA GLY A 427 11.57 11.11 20.64
C GLY A 427 11.27 9.71 21.15
N GLN A 428 10.73 8.85 20.29
CA GLN A 428 10.41 7.48 20.65
C GLN A 428 11.59 6.54 20.36
N SER A 429 12.09 5.86 21.39
CA SER A 429 13.01 4.74 21.22
C SER A 429 12.24 3.53 20.68
N VAL A 430 12.70 2.96 19.57
CA VAL A 430 12.09 1.80 18.92
C VAL A 430 13.13 0.70 18.75
N SER A 431 12.72 -0.57 18.74
CA SER A 431 13.62 -1.68 18.37
C SER A 431 13.94 -1.62 16.88
N SER A 432 15.17 -1.95 16.47
CA SER A 432 15.55 -2.11 15.05
C SER A 432 16.48 -3.31 14.88
N SER A 433 16.57 -3.87 13.67
CA SER A 433 17.42 -5.06 13.40
C SER A 433 18.90 -4.80 13.58
N ASP A 434 19.30 -3.55 13.38
CA ASP A 434 20.65 -3.04 13.50
C ASP A 434 20.90 -2.32 14.84
N SER A 435 19.95 -2.39 15.79
CA SER A 435 20.16 -1.99 17.19
C SER A 435 20.96 -3.05 17.94
N ASP A 436 21.84 -2.62 18.86
CA ASP A 436 22.57 -3.51 19.75
C ASP A 436 22.68 -2.89 21.16
N ILE A 437 23.43 -3.53 22.07
CA ILE A 437 23.59 -3.04 23.45
C ILE A 437 24.27 -1.65 23.55
N THR A 438 24.92 -1.19 22.48
CA THR A 438 25.65 0.08 22.42
C THR A 438 24.89 1.21 21.72
N LYS A 439 23.85 0.88 20.94
CA LYS A 439 23.05 1.84 20.17
C LYS A 439 21.57 1.46 20.14
N VAL A 440 20.71 2.42 20.47
CA VAL A 440 19.26 2.28 20.38
C VAL A 440 18.71 3.11 19.22
N CYS A 441 17.74 2.60 18.48
CA CYS A 441 17.10 3.38 17.43
C CYS A 441 16.13 4.42 18.01
N CYS A 442 16.27 5.67 17.58
CA CYS A 442 15.49 6.82 18.02
C CYS A 442 14.76 7.47 16.84
N VAL A 443 13.42 7.48 16.87
CA VAL A 443 12.62 8.29 15.94
C VAL A 443 12.52 9.70 16.53
N GLY A 444 13.56 10.50 16.32
CA GLY A 444 13.75 11.80 16.94
C GLY A 444 15.19 12.30 16.82
N THR A 445 15.68 13.03 17.83
CA THR A 445 17.07 13.50 17.89
C THR A 445 17.78 12.90 19.10
N CYS A 446 19.07 12.59 18.97
CA CYS A 446 19.90 12.11 20.06
C CYS A 446 20.53 13.29 20.79
N ARG A 447 20.39 13.34 22.12
CA ARG A 447 20.96 14.41 22.97
C ARG A 447 21.99 13.82 23.90
N ASN A 448 23.21 14.37 23.92
CA ASN A 448 24.25 13.94 24.85
C ASN A 448 23.79 14.16 26.31
N GLN A 449 23.96 13.14 27.16
CA GLN A 449 23.62 13.20 28.59
C GLN A 449 24.47 14.21 29.38
N THR A 450 25.54 14.73 28.80
CA THR A 450 26.49 15.63 29.47
C THR A 450 26.06 17.10 29.52
N ALA A 451 24.91 17.47 28.95
CA ALA A 451 24.46 18.86 28.91
C ALA A 451 23.31 19.21 29.88
N TYR A 452 22.93 18.31 30.80
CA TYR A 452 21.80 18.54 31.72
C TYR A 452 22.16 18.59 33.21
N ASN A 453 23.45 18.57 33.56
CA ASN A 453 23.92 18.55 34.96
C ASN A 453 24.69 19.80 35.38
N GLU A 454 24.37 20.97 34.83
CA GLU A 454 24.75 22.25 35.43
C GLU A 454 23.53 23.20 35.38
N GLY A 455 22.71 23.16 36.43
CA GLY A 455 21.71 24.21 36.66
C GLY A 455 20.28 23.78 36.96
N ASN A 456 20.05 22.76 37.78
CA ASN A 456 19.00 22.89 38.80
C ASN A 456 19.13 21.79 39.87
N SER A 457 19.54 22.21 41.06
CA SER A 457 19.54 21.39 42.25
C SER A 457 18.12 21.37 42.82
N GLY A 458 17.46 20.22 42.79
CA GLY A 458 16.22 20.00 43.55
C GLY A 458 15.35 18.88 43.02
N GLY A 459 15.43 17.72 43.66
CA GLY A 459 14.33 16.74 43.71
C GLY A 459 14.56 15.45 42.92
N GLU A 460 14.78 14.38 43.67
CA GLU A 460 14.74 12.97 43.27
C GLU A 460 13.45 12.62 42.49
N THR A 461 13.52 11.63 41.58
CA THR A 461 12.86 10.32 41.74
C THR A 461 12.93 9.47 40.47
N ASN A 462 13.09 8.17 40.72
CA ASN A 462 13.12 7.08 39.74
C ASN A 462 11.79 6.95 38.98
N GLY A 463 11.85 6.94 37.64
CA GLY A 463 10.72 6.72 36.75
C GLY A 463 10.26 5.26 36.72
N GLY A 464 9.54 4.84 37.76
CA GLY A 464 8.60 3.72 37.70
C GLY A 464 7.28 4.18 37.08
N THR A 465 6.69 3.34 36.25
CA THR A 465 5.35 3.52 35.64
C THR A 465 4.32 3.86 36.72
N THR A 466 3.93 5.13 36.82
CA THR A 466 2.97 5.61 37.82
C THR A 466 1.56 5.31 37.34
N GLU A 467 0.90 4.35 37.99
CA GLU A 467 -0.58 4.31 37.98
C GLU A 467 -1.10 5.67 38.49
N ARG A 468 -2.19 6.16 37.90
CA ARG A 468 -2.83 7.41 38.32
C ARG A 468 -3.72 7.18 39.53
N SER A 469 -3.69 8.09 40.51
CA SER A 469 -4.53 8.01 41.72
C SER A 469 -6.01 8.16 41.37
N GLN A 470 -6.90 7.71 42.26
CA GLN A 470 -8.34 7.90 42.07
C GLN A 470 -8.71 9.39 42.04
N CYS A 471 -8.02 10.24 42.81
CA CYS A 471 -8.17 11.70 42.75
C CYS A 471 -7.87 12.27 41.34
N GLU A 472 -6.81 11.79 40.66
CA GLU A 472 -6.48 12.22 39.30
C GLU A 472 -7.49 11.74 38.26
N LYS A 473 -8.11 10.57 38.47
CA LYS A 473 -9.21 10.09 37.62
C LYS A 473 -10.45 10.97 37.75
N ASP A 474 -10.66 11.56 38.91
CA ASP A 474 -11.75 12.50 39.19
C ASP A 474 -11.41 13.95 38.81
N ASN A 475 -10.37 14.18 37.99
CA ASN A 475 -9.86 15.51 37.61
C ASN A 475 -9.41 16.37 38.81
N GLY A 476 -9.11 15.74 39.94
CA GLY A 476 -8.56 16.39 41.13
C GLY A 476 -7.04 16.33 41.18
N VAL A 477 -6.47 17.14 42.09
CA VAL A 477 -5.03 17.15 42.39
C VAL A 477 -4.85 16.91 43.88
N CYS A 478 -3.98 15.95 44.24
CA CYS A 478 -3.62 15.64 45.62
C CYS A 478 -2.68 16.71 46.19
N ARG A 479 -3.08 17.32 47.33
CA ARG A 479 -2.30 18.35 48.04
C ARG A 479 -2.58 18.30 49.54
N THR A 480 -1.62 18.73 50.35
CA THR A 480 -1.79 18.87 51.81
C THR A 480 -2.88 19.89 52.23
N SER A 481 -3.26 20.81 51.35
CA SER A 481 -4.42 21.70 51.52
C SER A 481 -4.98 22.19 50.18
N CYS A 482 -6.31 22.35 50.09
CA CYS A 482 -6.96 22.86 48.87
C CYS A 482 -6.94 24.39 48.81
N SER A 483 -6.80 24.92 47.59
CA SER A 483 -6.84 26.36 47.34
C SER A 483 -8.25 26.93 47.61
N SER A 484 -8.36 28.24 47.84
CA SER A 484 -9.66 28.91 48.07
C SER A 484 -10.68 28.69 46.93
N ASN A 485 -10.21 28.47 45.71
CA ASN A 485 -11.00 28.24 44.50
C ASN A 485 -11.36 26.76 44.29
N GLU A 486 -10.93 25.88 45.18
CA GLU A 486 -11.11 24.43 45.10
C GLU A 486 -12.00 23.97 46.27
N LYS A 487 -12.62 22.80 46.11
CA LYS A 487 -13.32 22.09 47.16
C LYS A 487 -12.61 20.76 47.40
N GLN A 488 -12.49 20.38 48.67
CA GLN A 488 -12.00 19.07 49.06
C GLN A 488 -13.09 18.03 48.81
N ILE A 489 -12.71 16.88 48.25
CA ILE A 489 -13.59 15.71 48.12
C ILE A 489 -12.92 14.49 48.76
N SER A 490 -13.73 13.47 49.07
CA SER A 490 -13.29 12.25 49.79
C SER A 490 -12.65 11.19 48.89
N SER A 491 -11.92 11.58 47.84
CA SER A 491 -11.19 10.63 46.99
C SER A 491 -9.77 10.43 47.54
N PRO A 492 -9.29 9.18 47.65
CA PRO A 492 -7.97 8.90 48.24
C PRO A 492 -6.83 9.35 47.32
N CYS A 493 -5.79 9.90 47.96
CA CYS A 493 -4.50 10.23 47.38
C CYS A 493 -3.48 9.13 47.70
N TYR A 494 -2.33 9.12 47.01
CA TYR A 494 -1.28 8.13 47.29
C TYR A 494 -0.68 8.30 48.69
N ASP A 495 -0.57 9.54 49.14
CA ASP A 495 -0.14 9.87 50.49
C ASP A 495 -1.36 10.02 51.41
N GLU A 496 -1.35 9.33 52.56
CA GLU A 496 -2.45 9.34 53.54
C GLU A 496 -2.72 10.74 54.15
N ASN A 497 -1.77 11.66 54.02
CA ASN A 497 -1.88 13.03 54.53
C ASN A 497 -2.37 14.05 53.48
N ASP A 498 -2.53 13.64 52.22
CA ASP A 498 -2.97 14.52 51.14
C ASP A 498 -4.49 14.52 50.95
N LEU A 499 -5.01 15.69 50.59
CA LEU A 499 -6.42 15.94 50.32
C LEU A 499 -6.64 16.03 48.81
N CYS A 500 -7.74 15.45 48.31
CA CYS A 500 -8.11 15.57 46.90
C CYS A 500 -8.85 16.89 46.63
N CYS A 501 -8.25 17.76 45.81
CA CYS A 501 -8.75 19.10 45.52
C CYS A 501 -9.29 19.21 44.09
N ILE A 502 -10.56 19.63 43.94
CA ILE A 502 -11.20 19.85 42.64
C ILE A 502 -11.68 21.31 42.54
N GLN A 503 -11.60 21.92 41.35
CA GLN A 503 -12.11 23.27 41.13
C GLN A 503 -13.60 23.41 41.45
N LYS A 504 -13.98 24.50 42.13
CA LYS A 504 -15.39 24.86 42.31
C LYS A 504 -15.97 25.27 40.96
N GLU A 505 -16.97 24.53 40.49
CA GLU A 505 -17.69 24.89 39.26
C GLU A 505 -18.25 26.32 39.38
N LYS A 506 -17.81 27.22 38.49
CA LYS A 506 -18.45 28.51 38.32
C LYS A 506 -19.80 28.26 37.64
N SER A 507 -20.87 28.39 38.42
CA SER A 507 -22.25 28.24 37.95
C SER A 507 -22.52 29.12 36.72
N SER A 508 -22.68 28.49 35.55
CA SER A 508 -22.87 29.15 34.26
C SER A 508 -24.36 29.46 34.00
N ILE A 509 -25.03 30.07 34.98
CA ILE A 509 -26.43 30.53 34.86
C ILE A 509 -26.57 31.61 33.78
N LEU A 510 -25.50 32.37 33.52
CA LEU A 510 -25.49 33.47 32.55
C LEU A 510 -25.58 32.98 31.10
N LEU A 511 -25.01 31.80 30.78
CA LEU A 511 -25.02 31.24 29.43
C LEU A 511 -26.39 30.62 29.08
N ILE A 512 -27.07 30.03 30.07
CA ILE A 512 -28.44 29.50 29.93
C ILE A 512 -29.45 30.64 29.71
N LEU A 513 -29.26 31.78 30.38
CA LEU A 513 -30.13 32.95 30.24
C LEU A 513 -29.99 33.60 28.84
N ILE A 514 -28.77 33.65 28.29
CA ILE A 514 -28.51 34.16 26.93
C ILE A 514 -29.16 33.26 25.86
N ILE A 515 -29.06 31.93 26.01
CA ILE A 515 -29.68 30.99 25.06
C ILE A 515 -31.21 31.08 25.12
N GLY A 516 -31.79 31.27 26.32
CA GLY A 516 -33.23 31.46 26.48
C GLY A 516 -33.76 32.71 25.76
N ILE A 517 -33.03 33.83 25.83
CA ILE A 517 -33.40 35.08 25.13
C ILE A 517 -33.32 34.90 23.60
N LEU A 518 -32.31 34.20 23.09
CA LEU A 518 -32.14 33.93 21.66
C LEU A 518 -33.30 33.11 21.08
N ILE A 519 -33.76 32.09 21.81
CA ILE A 519 -34.90 31.26 21.39
C ILE A 519 -36.19 32.10 21.35
N LEU A 520 -36.41 32.95 22.36
CA LEU A 520 -37.55 33.88 22.38
C LEU A 520 -37.55 34.84 21.18
N LEU A 521 -36.39 35.39 20.82
CA LEU A 521 -36.26 36.29 19.66
C LEU A 521 -36.54 35.59 18.33
N VAL A 522 -36.16 34.31 18.18
CA VAL A 522 -36.49 33.52 16.98
C VAL A 522 -37.99 33.27 16.88
N ILE A 523 -38.65 32.94 17.99
CA ILE A 523 -40.11 32.74 18.03
C ILE A 523 -40.85 34.04 17.71
N PHE A 524 -40.43 35.17 18.29
CA PHE A 524 -40.98 36.49 17.96
C PHE A 524 -40.74 36.85 16.49
N GLY A 525 -39.56 36.56 15.95
CA GLY A 525 -39.25 36.75 14.53
C GLY A 525 -40.14 35.93 13.60
N PHE A 526 -40.55 34.73 14.03
CA PHE A 526 -41.46 33.87 13.28
C PHE A 526 -42.91 34.36 13.34
N ILE A 527 -43.39 34.78 14.52
CA ILE A 527 -44.77 35.26 14.71
C ILE A 527 -44.98 36.63 14.03
N PHE A 528 -44.01 37.52 14.11
CA PHE A 528 -44.08 38.86 13.50
C PHE A 528 -43.47 38.91 12.10
N LYS A 529 -43.20 37.76 11.47
CA LYS A 529 -42.58 37.64 10.15
C LYS A 529 -43.24 38.52 9.08
N ASP A 530 -44.58 38.62 9.12
CA ASP A 530 -45.33 39.39 8.13
C ASP A 530 -45.33 40.91 8.42
N LYS A 531 -45.20 41.32 9.69
CA LYS A 531 -45.06 42.74 10.07
C LYS A 531 -43.63 43.26 9.97
N LEU A 532 -42.63 42.41 10.23
CA LEU A 532 -41.20 42.72 10.08
C LEU A 532 -40.82 42.98 8.63
N ARG A 533 -41.49 42.32 7.67
CA ARG A 533 -41.28 42.53 6.23
C ARG A 533 -41.57 43.97 5.80
N ILE A 534 -42.53 44.64 6.43
CA ILE A 534 -42.88 46.04 6.11
C ILE A 534 -41.87 47.02 6.75
N PHE A 535 -41.30 46.67 7.90
CA PHE A 535 -40.37 47.52 8.64
C PHE A 535 -38.89 47.39 8.20
N LEU A 536 -38.49 46.26 7.60
CA LEU A 536 -37.11 46.01 7.12
C LEU A 536 -36.83 46.52 5.69
N PHE A 537 -37.87 46.72 4.87
CA PHE A 537 -37.73 47.19 3.48
C PHE A 537 -37.19 48.63 3.31
N PRO A 538 -37.46 49.61 4.21
CA PRO A 538 -36.87 50.95 4.12
C PRO A 538 -35.39 51.00 4.51
N ILE A 539 -34.93 50.09 5.37
CA ILE A 539 -33.56 50.10 5.90
C ILE A 539 -32.58 49.38 4.96
N LEU A 540 -33.01 48.28 4.31
CA LEU A 540 -32.18 47.57 3.34
C LEU A 540 -32.09 48.26 1.96
N SER A 541 -33.09 49.08 1.58
CA SER A 541 -33.09 49.81 0.30
C SER A 541 -32.12 51.01 0.25
N LYS A 542 -31.60 51.48 1.40
CA LYS A 542 -30.53 52.50 1.43
C LYS A 542 -29.13 51.94 1.23
N ILE A 543 -28.91 50.64 1.47
CA ILE A 543 -27.58 50.01 1.34
C ILE A 543 -27.30 49.57 -0.11
N TRP A 544 -28.33 49.26 -0.89
CA TRP A 544 -28.18 48.81 -2.28
C TRP A 544 -28.10 49.95 -3.33
N LYS A 545 -28.33 51.21 -2.95
CA LYS A 545 -28.29 52.36 -3.87
C LYS A 545 -26.91 52.95 -4.14
N LYS A 546 -25.82 52.40 -3.58
CA LYS A 546 -24.46 52.98 -3.72
C LYS A 546 -23.54 52.28 -4.72
N LYS A 547 -24.05 51.39 -5.58
CA LYS A 547 -23.23 50.60 -6.52
C LYS A 547 -23.53 50.71 -8.01
N ASN A 548 -24.19 51.79 -8.46
CA ASN A 548 -24.31 52.08 -9.90
C ASN A 548 -24.21 53.59 -10.17
N LYS A 549 -22.97 54.08 -10.24
CA LYS A 549 -22.64 55.32 -10.93
C LYS A 549 -21.17 55.26 -11.34
N ASN A 550 -20.90 54.58 -12.46
CA ASN A 550 -19.77 54.80 -13.37
C ASN A 550 -19.81 53.78 -14.49
N GLN A 551 -20.44 54.16 -15.61
CA GLN A 551 -19.98 53.95 -16.99
C GLN A 551 -21.16 54.09 -17.96
N LEU A 552 -21.39 55.34 -18.35
CA LEU A 552 -21.85 55.69 -19.69
C LEU A 552 -20.67 56.42 -20.31
N ILE A 553 -20.15 55.92 -21.43
CA ILE A 553 -19.67 56.67 -22.61
C ILE A 553 -19.23 55.65 -23.67
N ASN A 554 -19.84 55.83 -24.85
CA ASN A 554 -19.46 55.42 -26.21
C ASN A 554 -19.91 54.08 -26.79
N ASN A 555 -20.95 54.22 -27.64
CA ASN A 555 -21.29 53.38 -28.78
C ASN A 555 -20.26 53.57 -29.91
N ASN A 556 -19.88 52.49 -30.61
CA ASN A 556 -20.14 52.35 -32.05
C ASN A 556 -19.65 51.02 -32.64
N MET A 557 -20.54 50.45 -33.48
CA MET A 557 -20.36 49.60 -34.65
C MET A 557 -18.96 49.04 -34.98
N GLY A 558 -18.90 47.74 -35.31
CA GLY A 558 -17.84 47.22 -36.16
C GLY A 558 -17.70 45.70 -36.19
N SER A 559 -18.07 45.14 -37.33
CA SER A 559 -17.95 43.75 -37.77
C SER A 559 -16.53 43.14 -37.70
N SER A 560 -16.49 41.82 -37.61
CA SER A 560 -15.52 40.88 -38.19
C SER A 560 -14.20 40.55 -37.47
N HIS A 561 -13.85 39.27 -37.65
CA HIS A 561 -12.53 38.63 -37.62
C HIS A 561 -11.87 38.30 -36.27
N LEU A 562 -11.88 36.99 -36.00
CA LEU A 562 -10.92 36.25 -35.18
C LEU A 562 -9.53 36.30 -35.84
N GLU A 563 -8.56 36.92 -35.17
CA GLU A 563 -7.15 36.52 -35.28
C GLU A 563 -6.30 36.96 -34.06
N ASN A 564 -5.47 36.01 -33.62
CA ASN A 564 -4.29 36.07 -32.75
C ASN A 564 -3.70 37.44 -32.33
N LYS A 565 -3.42 37.61 -31.02
CA LYS A 565 -2.05 37.73 -30.48
C LYS A 565 -1.97 37.92 -28.94
N ARG A 566 -1.14 37.06 -28.34
CA ARG A 566 -0.10 37.28 -27.30
C ARG A 566 -0.29 38.43 -26.28
N ILE A 567 -0.34 38.03 -25.00
CA ILE A 567 -0.10 38.87 -23.82
C ILE A 567 1.31 38.55 -23.27
N PRO A 568 2.06 39.56 -22.75
CA PRO A 568 3.47 39.42 -22.39
C PRO A 568 3.70 38.95 -20.95
N LEU A 569 4.88 38.36 -20.76
CA LEU A 569 5.50 37.97 -19.50
C LEU A 569 5.72 39.17 -18.57
N THR A 570 5.41 38.98 -17.29
CA THR A 570 5.94 39.82 -16.21
C THR A 570 6.56 38.94 -15.14
N ASN A 571 7.87 39.13 -14.95
CA ASN A 571 8.72 38.57 -13.91
C ASN A 571 8.22 38.93 -12.51
N GLN A 572 8.15 37.94 -11.61
CA GLN A 572 8.47 38.13 -10.19
C GLN A 572 9.20 36.91 -9.62
N ASN A 573 10.28 37.21 -8.93
CA ASN A 573 11.27 36.31 -8.36
C ASN A 573 10.69 35.47 -7.20
N ALA A 574 10.95 34.16 -7.23
CA ALA A 574 10.76 33.24 -6.10
C ALA A 574 12.11 32.73 -5.59
N PRO A 575 12.32 32.57 -4.27
CA PRO A 575 13.59 32.19 -3.70
C PRO A 575 13.87 30.69 -3.82
N SER A 576 15.13 30.40 -4.13
CA SER A 576 15.84 29.12 -4.14
C SER A 576 15.40 28.13 -3.04
N SER A 577 14.72 27.06 -3.44
CA SER A 577 14.57 25.85 -2.62
C SER A 577 15.90 25.12 -2.51
N ARG A 578 16.38 24.97 -1.27
CA ARG A 578 17.51 24.10 -0.94
C ARG A 578 17.14 22.66 -1.25
N VAL A 579 17.92 22.04 -2.13
CA VAL A 579 17.97 20.59 -2.32
C VAL A 579 18.49 19.98 -1.01
N TYR A 580 17.65 19.21 -0.33
CA TYR A 580 18.10 18.25 0.67
C TYR A 580 18.40 16.93 -0.05
N PRO A 581 19.58 16.31 0.16
CA PRO A 581 19.86 14.98 -0.36
C PRO A 581 19.09 13.96 0.48
N GLY A 582 18.07 13.35 -0.11
CA GLY A 582 17.24 12.32 0.51
C GLY A 582 17.62 10.93 0.04
N ALA A 583 17.68 10.02 1.01
CA ALA A 583 17.54 8.56 0.93
C ALA A 583 18.49 7.79 -0.02
N ILE A 584 19.39 7.04 0.61
CA ILE A 584 20.17 5.97 -0.02
C ILE A 584 19.17 4.90 -0.50
N GLN A 585 18.92 4.84 -1.80
CA GLN A 585 18.41 3.62 -2.45
C GLN A 585 19.41 2.49 -2.20
N ARG A 586 18.93 1.26 -1.98
CA ARG A 586 19.81 0.08 -1.99
C ARG A 586 20.64 0.10 -3.26
N ARG A 587 21.95 -0.02 -3.07
CA ARG A 587 23.00 0.34 -4.00
C ARG A 587 22.75 -0.25 -5.39
N ILE A 588 22.43 0.64 -6.32
CA ILE A 588 22.58 0.46 -7.76
C ILE A 588 24.08 0.25 -8.00
N ILE A 589 24.47 -0.91 -8.55
CA ILE A 589 25.83 -1.05 -9.12
C ILE A 589 25.75 -0.50 -10.54
N ILE A 590 26.12 0.77 -10.71
CA ILE A 590 26.57 1.29 -12.00
C ILE A 590 28.09 1.09 -12.02
N PRO A 591 28.65 0.31 -12.96
CA PRO A 591 30.08 0.36 -13.20
C PRO A 591 30.45 1.77 -13.66
N GLU A 592 31.26 2.46 -12.85
CA GLU A 592 31.84 3.75 -13.21
C GLU A 592 32.85 3.51 -14.33
N ASN A 593 32.42 3.72 -15.58
CA ASN A 593 33.26 3.55 -16.76
C ASN A 593 34.31 4.67 -16.82
N LYS A 594 35.45 4.46 -16.15
CA LYS A 594 36.65 5.30 -16.29
C LYS A 594 37.52 4.75 -17.42
N ASN A 595 37.81 5.63 -18.37
CA ASN A 595 38.79 5.54 -19.47
C ASN A 595 38.23 5.18 -20.86
N PHE A 596 37.71 6.20 -21.55
CA PHE A 596 37.97 6.37 -22.98
C PHE A 596 38.61 7.75 -23.21
N GLU A 597 39.92 7.82 -22.96
CA GLU A 597 40.75 8.89 -23.49
C GLU A 597 41.77 8.26 -24.45
N ASN A 598 41.84 8.83 -25.65
CA ASN A 598 42.78 8.55 -26.74
C ASN A 598 42.58 7.27 -27.58
N GLN A 599 41.64 7.33 -28.53
CA GLN A 599 41.86 6.70 -29.84
C GLN A 599 41.77 7.74 -30.96
N ARG A 600 42.88 7.81 -31.71
CA ARG A 600 43.08 8.66 -32.88
C ARG A 600 42.01 8.39 -33.94
N ILE A 601 41.42 9.48 -34.43
CA ILE A 601 40.58 9.50 -35.62
C ILE A 601 41.40 8.98 -36.81
N VAL A 602 41.09 7.76 -37.26
CA VAL A 602 41.48 7.26 -38.58
C VAL A 602 40.29 7.47 -39.49
N ASN A 603 40.44 8.42 -40.43
CA ASN A 603 39.47 8.69 -41.48
C ASN A 603 39.18 7.42 -42.29
N ARG A 604 38.00 6.83 -42.09
CA ARG A 604 37.47 5.75 -42.95
C ARG A 604 36.53 6.36 -43.97
N LYS A 605 36.95 6.31 -45.24
CA LYS A 605 36.17 6.64 -46.44
C LYS A 605 34.83 5.89 -46.41
N GLU A 606 33.73 6.63 -46.40
CA GLU A 606 32.39 6.08 -46.68
C GLU A 606 32.28 5.70 -48.15
N THR A 607 32.00 4.43 -48.41
CA THR A 607 31.57 3.96 -49.72
C THR A 607 30.06 4.14 -49.84
N ASN A 608 29.65 5.07 -50.71
CA ASN A 608 28.29 5.21 -51.23
C ASN A 608 27.78 3.86 -51.76
N LYS A 609 26.67 3.36 -51.19
CA LYS A 609 25.85 2.33 -51.82
C LYS A 609 24.37 2.69 -51.71
N ASN A 610 23.77 2.80 -52.91
CA ASN A 610 22.37 2.59 -53.27
C ASN A 610 21.26 3.47 -52.65
N SER A 611 21.05 4.66 -53.22
CA SER A 611 19.76 5.37 -53.13
C SER A 611 18.67 4.76 -54.04
N GLN A 612 19.05 3.82 -54.92
CA GLN A 612 18.17 3.30 -55.97
C GLN A 612 17.18 2.23 -55.46
N GLU A 613 17.53 1.49 -54.39
CA GLU A 613 16.60 0.55 -53.75
C GLU A 613 15.48 1.26 -52.97
N VAL A 614 15.75 2.45 -52.42
CA VAL A 614 14.75 3.22 -51.67
C VAL A 614 13.70 3.83 -52.60
N GLU A 615 14.10 4.27 -53.79
CA GLU A 615 13.17 4.80 -54.81
C GLU A 615 12.27 3.71 -55.41
N ASP A 616 12.78 2.48 -55.61
CA ASP A 616 11.98 1.36 -56.12
C ASP A 616 10.93 0.87 -55.10
N VAL A 617 11.23 0.94 -53.79
CA VAL A 617 10.26 0.64 -52.73
C VAL A 617 9.18 1.71 -52.66
N LEU A 618 9.54 2.99 -52.77
CA LEU A 618 8.58 4.10 -52.78
C LEU A 618 7.67 4.06 -54.00
N LYS A 619 8.17 3.61 -55.15
CA LYS A 619 7.37 3.43 -56.37
C LYS A 619 6.36 2.29 -56.24
N LYS A 620 6.77 1.14 -55.68
CA LYS A 620 5.85 0.01 -55.41
C LYS A 620 4.74 0.36 -54.43
N LEU A 621 5.03 1.15 -53.39
CA LEU A 621 4.01 1.58 -52.43
C LEU A 621 2.99 2.55 -53.06
N LYS A 622 3.39 3.31 -54.07
CA LYS A 622 2.50 4.23 -54.79
C LYS A 622 1.56 3.50 -55.75
N ASP A 623 1.99 2.37 -56.30
CA ASP A 623 1.17 1.55 -57.20
C ASP A 623 0.18 0.63 -56.46
N ILE A 624 0.39 0.37 -55.16
CA ILE A 624 -0.58 -0.36 -54.31
C ILE A 624 -1.70 0.56 -53.79
N SER A 625 -1.53 1.89 -53.92
CA SER A 625 -2.48 2.92 -53.48
C SER A 625 -3.47 3.36 -54.57
N LYS A 626 -3.45 2.73 -55.75
CA LYS A 626 -4.43 2.89 -56.84
C LYS A 626 -5.12 1.57 -57.08
#